data_AF-M5GD38-F1
#
_entry.id   AF-M5GD38-F1
#
_cell.length_a   1.000
_cell.length_b   1.000
_cell.length_c   1.000
_cell.angle_alpha   90.00
_cell.angle_beta   90.00
_cell.angle_gamma   90.00
#
_symmetry.space_group_name_H-M   'P 1'
#
loop_
_entity.id
_entity.type
_entity.pdbx_description
1 polymer ?
#
loop_
_entity_poly.entity_id
_entity_poly.type
_entity_poly.pdbx_seq_one_letter_code
_entity_poly.pdbx_strand_id
1 'polypeptide(L)'
;MGTLNEKSSNLMCRLERRVIYPNGMRPVEIHCHRSNVNWTNQNCISDLPGMPVTYAAIDTKERRETRKGRQAIDRMFDKERAPVTLTLKVNAPVILLRNMPEHVELVKGRFGTVLGFVTHTDWESRGEDISLFTDMELYPTKATVFKDLIDSSTRYPIVRFKEIAHLRAITVLVCPQDWEVMRTWGEGQTRSFGGYRRQVSQCW
;
A
#
# COMPACT_ATOMS: atom_id res chain seq x y z
N MET A 1 -26.53 13.96 20.31
CA MET A 1 -25.26 14.66 20.59
C MET A 1 -24.62 13.96 21.78
N GLY A 2 -23.36 13.51 21.67
CA GLY A 2 -22.65 12.88 22.79
C GLY A 2 -22.22 13.94 23.81
N THR A 3 -22.55 13.74 25.09
CA THR A 3 -22.15 14.64 26.19
C THR A 3 -20.88 14.13 26.86
N LEU A 4 -19.85 14.97 26.91
CA LEU A 4 -18.59 14.67 27.59
C LEU A 4 -18.65 15.28 28.99
N ASN A 5 -18.61 14.42 30.02
CA ASN A 5 -18.52 14.89 31.41
C ASN A 5 -17.04 15.11 31.81
N GLU A 6 -16.81 15.86 32.89
CA GLU A 6 -15.47 16.22 33.35
C GLU A 6 -14.60 14.99 33.67
N LYS A 7 -15.21 13.91 34.19
CA LYS A 7 -14.52 12.63 34.44
C LYS A 7 -13.98 12.02 33.14
N SER A 8 -14.77 12.04 32.07
CA SER A 8 -14.35 11.55 30.75
C SER A 8 -13.27 12.42 30.13
N SER A 9 -13.36 13.75 30.29
CA SER A 9 -12.34 14.69 29.81
C SER A 9 -10.99 14.44 30.50
N ASN A 10 -11.01 14.34 31.83
CA ASN A 10 -9.81 14.05 32.62
C ASN A 10 -9.21 12.68 32.28
N LEU A 11 -10.05 11.69 31.98
CA LEU A 11 -9.57 10.38 31.51
C LEU A 11 -8.87 10.48 30.15
N MET A 12 -9.45 11.21 29.19
CA MET A 12 -8.84 11.39 27.86
C MET A 12 -7.49 12.09 27.95
N CYS A 13 -7.36 13.17 28.73
CA CYS A 13 -6.07 13.86 28.91
C CYS A 13 -4.99 12.94 29.52
N ARG A 14 -5.36 12.02 30.43
CA ARG A 14 -4.42 11.03 30.98
C ARG A 14 -3.89 10.03 29.94
N LEU A 15 -4.57 9.88 28.80
CA LEU A 15 -4.15 9.00 27.70
C LEU A 15 -3.16 9.68 26.74
N GLU A 16 -2.88 10.98 26.87
CA GLU A 16 -1.91 11.71 26.04
C GLU A 16 -0.45 11.27 26.28
N ARG A 17 -0.21 10.47 27.32
CA ARG A 17 1.12 9.91 27.60
C ARG A 17 1.65 9.11 26.40
N ARG A 18 2.97 9.22 26.16
CA ARG A 18 3.64 8.43 25.11
C ARG A 18 3.45 6.93 25.38
N VAL A 19 2.95 6.20 24.39
CA VAL A 19 2.79 4.74 24.47
C VAL A 19 4.09 4.09 24.00
N ILE A 20 4.68 3.25 24.85
CA ILE A 20 5.86 2.45 24.53
C ILE A 20 5.44 0.98 24.57
N TYR A 21 5.62 0.28 23.45
CA TYR A 21 5.39 -1.16 23.40
C TYR A 21 6.69 -1.90 23.70
N PRO A 22 6.68 -2.92 24.59
CA PRO A 22 7.89 -3.63 25.02
C PRO A 22 8.62 -4.36 23.89
N ASN A 23 7.93 -4.65 22.78
CA ASN A 23 8.46 -5.45 21.69
C ASN A 23 9.00 -4.60 20.51
N GLY A 24 9.24 -3.30 20.73
CA GLY A 24 9.67 -2.37 19.67
C GLY A 24 8.61 -2.11 18.58
N MET A 25 7.37 -2.60 18.77
CA MET A 25 6.26 -2.34 17.85
C MET A 25 5.85 -0.87 17.91
N ARG A 26 5.62 -0.26 16.74
CA ARG A 26 5.06 1.09 16.66
C ARG A 26 3.53 1.03 16.74
N PRO A 27 2.87 1.93 17.50
CA PRO A 27 1.42 2.06 17.45
C PRO A 27 0.94 2.41 16.04
N VAL A 28 -0.25 1.94 15.70
CA VAL A 28 -0.99 2.50 14.56
C VAL A 28 -1.54 3.85 14.98
N GLU A 29 -1.13 4.91 14.29
CA GLU A 29 -1.65 6.26 14.51
C GLU A 29 -2.89 6.50 13.64
N ILE A 30 -3.92 7.11 14.24
CA ILE A 30 -5.17 7.43 13.55
C ILE A 30 -5.23 8.95 13.38
N HIS A 31 -5.37 9.40 12.14
CA HIS A 31 -5.44 10.82 11.79
C HIS A 31 -6.72 11.16 11.03
N CYS A 32 -7.26 12.35 11.27
CA CYS A 32 -8.48 12.81 10.58
C CYS A 32 -8.24 13.15 9.11
N HIS A 33 -7.05 13.67 8.77
CA HIS A 33 -6.70 14.10 7.42
C HIS A 33 -5.72 13.14 6.74
N ARG A 34 -5.95 12.83 5.46
CA ARG A 34 -5.04 11.98 4.65
C ARG A 34 -3.63 12.55 4.57
N SER A 35 -3.48 13.87 4.55
CA SER A 35 -2.16 14.53 4.55
C SER A 35 -1.33 14.12 5.77
N ASN A 36 -1.95 14.03 6.94
CA ASN A 36 -1.28 13.66 8.19
C ASN A 36 -0.93 12.17 8.18
N VAL A 37 -1.85 11.31 7.71
CA VAL A 37 -1.57 9.87 7.51
C VAL A 37 -0.36 9.68 6.60
N ASN A 38 -0.33 10.36 5.45
CA ASN A 38 0.77 10.25 4.49
C ASN A 38 2.09 10.72 5.08
N TRP A 39 2.08 11.85 5.80
CA TRP A 39 3.27 12.40 6.45
C TRP A 39 3.81 11.47 7.53
N THR A 40 2.95 10.97 8.43
CA THR A 40 3.33 9.99 9.46
C THR A 40 3.89 8.71 8.84
N ASN A 41 3.25 8.19 7.80
CA ASN A 41 3.70 6.97 7.12
C ASN A 41 5.06 7.17 6.43
N GLN A 42 5.28 8.31 5.78
CA GLN A 42 6.58 8.66 5.19
C GLN A 42 7.68 8.77 6.24
N ASN A 43 7.40 9.39 7.39
CA ASN A 43 8.35 9.43 8.50
C ASN A 43 8.64 8.02 9.03
N CYS A 44 7.60 7.20 9.21
CA CYS A 44 7.78 5.81 9.65
C CYS A 44 8.64 4.99 8.69
N ILE A 45 8.42 5.13 7.38
CA ILE A 45 9.25 4.48 6.35
C ILE A 45 10.67 5.05 6.36
N SER A 46 10.85 6.35 6.56
CA SER A 46 12.16 6.99 6.61
C SER A 46 13.01 6.46 7.77
N ASP A 47 12.39 6.26 8.93
CA ASP A 47 13.02 5.71 10.13
C ASP A 47 13.40 4.22 10.02
N LEU A 48 12.76 3.46 9.12
CA LEU A 48 13.07 2.05 8.95
C LEU A 48 14.47 1.87 8.34
N PRO A 49 15.27 0.91 8.83
CA PRO A 49 16.56 0.59 8.24
C PRO A 49 16.40 0.00 6.83
N GLY A 50 17.48 0.02 6.07
CA GLY A 50 17.54 -0.54 4.72
C GLY A 50 17.21 0.46 3.61
N MET A 51 17.40 0.02 2.37
CA MET A 51 17.28 0.87 1.20
C MET A 51 15.84 0.93 0.69
N PRO A 52 15.34 2.11 0.29
CA PRO A 52 14.00 2.27 -0.24
C PRO A 52 13.89 1.74 -1.68
N VAL A 53 12.77 1.07 -1.96
CA VAL A 53 12.33 0.73 -3.32
C VAL A 53 11.06 1.50 -3.62
N THR A 54 11.09 2.32 -4.66
CA THR A 54 10.00 3.20 -5.05
C THR A 54 9.37 2.76 -6.36
N TYR A 55 8.05 2.64 -6.38
CA TYR A 55 7.24 2.32 -7.55
C TYR A 55 6.44 3.54 -7.99
N ALA A 56 6.67 4.02 -9.20
CA ALA A 56 5.83 5.04 -9.82
C ALA A 56 4.65 4.38 -10.52
N ALA A 57 3.45 4.90 -10.29
CA ALA A 57 2.24 4.42 -10.93
C ALA A 57 2.21 4.78 -12.41
N ILE A 58 1.53 3.95 -13.20
CA ILE A 58 1.31 4.20 -14.64
C ILE A 58 -0.18 4.50 -14.86
N ASP A 59 -0.49 5.75 -15.18
CA ASP A 59 -1.87 6.19 -15.44
C ASP A 59 -2.17 6.11 -16.94
N THR A 60 -3.13 5.26 -17.30
CA THR A 60 -3.64 5.15 -18.66
C THR A 60 -5.04 5.74 -18.72
N LYS A 61 -5.23 6.70 -19.63
CA LYS A 61 -6.48 7.44 -19.82
C LYS A 61 -7.12 7.08 -21.14
N GLU A 62 -8.43 7.22 -21.23
CA GLU A 62 -9.11 7.02 -22.50
C GLU A 62 -8.69 8.09 -23.54
N ARG A 63 -8.36 7.63 -24.76
CA ARG A 63 -7.72 8.47 -25.80
C ARG A 63 -8.63 9.58 -26.35
N ARG A 64 -9.95 9.43 -26.22
CA ARG A 64 -10.97 10.30 -26.85
C ARG A 64 -11.32 11.57 -26.06
N GLU A 65 -10.54 11.90 -25.04
CA GLU A 65 -10.89 12.96 -24.10
C GLU A 65 -10.41 14.35 -24.47
N THR A 66 -11.28 15.32 -24.25
CA THR A 66 -10.92 16.75 -24.25
C THR A 66 -9.91 17.06 -23.15
N ARG A 67 -9.13 18.14 -23.30
CA ARG A 67 -8.12 18.58 -22.32
C ARG A 67 -8.71 18.77 -20.91
N LYS A 68 -9.92 19.32 -20.81
CA LYS A 68 -10.64 19.48 -19.52
C LYS A 68 -11.05 18.14 -18.93
N GLY A 69 -11.49 17.18 -19.76
CA GLY A 69 -11.78 15.82 -19.33
C GLY A 69 -10.57 15.12 -18.73
N ARG A 70 -9.39 15.26 -19.36
CA ARG A 70 -8.13 14.68 -18.85
C ARG A 70 -7.75 15.23 -17.47
N GLN A 71 -7.87 16.54 -17.26
CA GLN A 71 -7.60 17.15 -15.96
C GLN A 71 -8.60 16.71 -14.87
N ALA A 72 -9.86 16.51 -15.24
CA ALA A 72 -10.86 15.97 -14.31
C ALA A 72 -10.50 14.53 -13.89
N ILE A 73 -9.97 13.72 -14.81
CA ILE A 73 -9.49 12.36 -14.50
C ILE A 73 -8.25 12.36 -13.62
N ASP A 74 -7.29 13.26 -13.86
CA ASP A 74 -6.12 13.39 -13.00
C ASP A 74 -6.53 13.61 -11.54
N ARG A 75 -7.49 14.52 -11.32
CA ARG A 75 -8.06 14.76 -9.98
C ARG A 75 -8.83 13.56 -9.41
N MET A 76 -9.37 12.69 -10.25
CA MET A 76 -10.02 11.46 -9.80
C MET A 76 -8.99 10.41 -9.40
N PHE A 77 -7.90 10.27 -10.16
CA PHE A 77 -6.78 9.42 -9.78
C PHE A 77 -6.13 9.86 -8.46
N ASP A 78 -6.06 11.16 -8.18
CA ASP A 78 -5.56 11.67 -6.88
C ASP A 78 -6.47 11.30 -5.69
N LYS A 79 -7.75 11.04 -5.95
CA LYS A 79 -8.71 10.59 -4.93
C LYS A 79 -8.70 9.07 -4.74
N GLU A 80 -8.17 8.35 -5.74
CA GLU A 80 -8.10 6.89 -5.77
C GLU A 80 -7.24 6.35 -4.63
N ARG A 81 -7.46 5.09 -4.25
CA ARG A 81 -6.73 4.51 -3.13
C ARG A 81 -5.25 4.32 -3.44
N ALA A 82 -4.90 4.04 -4.69
CA ALA A 82 -3.52 3.86 -5.12
C ALA A 82 -2.79 5.20 -5.35
N PRO A 83 -1.65 5.46 -4.67
CA PRO A 83 -0.87 6.66 -4.81
C PRO A 83 -0.06 6.63 -6.11
N VAL A 84 0.33 7.82 -6.54
CA VAL A 84 1.23 8.04 -7.68
C VAL A 84 2.60 7.42 -7.41
N THR A 85 3.08 7.46 -6.17
CA THR A 85 4.35 6.86 -5.77
C THR A 85 4.16 6.01 -4.52
N LEU A 86 4.72 4.81 -4.54
CA LEU A 86 4.74 3.91 -3.39
C LEU A 86 6.20 3.58 -3.05
N THR A 87 6.65 4.00 -1.87
CA THR A 87 7.98 3.68 -1.37
C THR A 87 7.87 2.62 -0.29
N LEU A 88 8.63 1.53 -0.42
CA LEU A 88 8.68 0.44 0.54
C LEU A 88 10.12 0.19 0.98
N LYS A 89 10.26 -0.35 2.19
CA LYS A 89 11.51 -0.89 2.73
C LYS A 89 11.25 -2.28 3.31
N VAL A 90 12.32 -3.04 3.46
CA VAL A 90 12.28 -4.32 4.18
C VAL A 90 11.79 -4.05 5.61
N ASN A 91 10.98 -4.95 6.16
CA ASN A 91 10.30 -4.84 7.45
C ASN A 91 9.26 -3.72 7.54
N ALA A 92 8.91 -3.06 6.44
CA ALA A 92 7.81 -2.11 6.44
C ALA A 92 6.49 -2.83 6.80
N PRO A 93 5.73 -2.32 7.79
CA PRO A 93 4.37 -2.77 8.05
C PRO A 93 3.47 -2.30 6.93
N VAL A 94 2.53 -3.16 6.53
CA VAL A 94 1.71 -2.91 5.37
C VAL A 94 0.30 -3.54 5.49
N ILE A 95 -0.74 -3.01 4.84
CA ILE A 95 -2.15 -3.47 4.89
C ILE A 95 -2.79 -3.58 3.52
N LEU A 96 -3.30 -4.76 3.19
CA LEU A 96 -3.88 -5.05 1.88
C LEU A 96 -5.11 -4.18 1.58
N LEU A 97 -5.11 -3.43 0.47
CA LEU A 97 -6.23 -2.53 0.14
C LEU A 97 -7.36 -3.14 -0.70
N ARG A 98 -7.14 -4.31 -1.30
CA ARG A 98 -8.07 -4.99 -2.20
C ARG A 98 -8.01 -6.50 -1.97
N ASN A 99 -9.13 -7.18 -2.15
CA ASN A 99 -9.15 -8.64 -2.14
C ASN A 99 -8.35 -9.17 -3.36
N MET A 100 -7.61 -10.25 -3.17
CA MET A 100 -6.94 -10.97 -4.25
C MET A 100 -7.80 -12.19 -4.62
N PRO A 101 -8.51 -12.21 -5.76
CA PRO A 101 -9.37 -13.35 -6.10
C PRO A 101 -8.60 -14.65 -6.27
N GLU A 102 -7.30 -14.59 -6.54
CA GLU A 102 -6.40 -15.74 -6.63
C GLU A 102 -6.13 -16.40 -5.27
N HIS A 103 -6.35 -15.68 -4.16
CA HIS A 103 -6.07 -16.15 -2.80
C HIS A 103 -7.22 -15.82 -1.85
N VAL A 104 -7.99 -16.84 -1.46
CA VAL A 104 -9.14 -16.71 -0.56
C VAL A 104 -8.77 -16.08 0.78
N GLU A 105 -7.54 -16.31 1.26
CA GLU A 105 -7.06 -15.76 2.52
C GLU A 105 -6.68 -14.26 2.44
N LEU A 106 -6.47 -13.71 1.24
CA LEU A 106 -6.04 -12.32 1.04
C LEU A 106 -7.23 -11.38 0.88
N VAL A 107 -7.79 -11.02 2.03
CA VAL A 107 -8.89 -10.05 2.14
C VAL A 107 -8.38 -8.65 2.46
N LYS A 108 -9.09 -7.63 1.96
CA LYS A 108 -8.85 -6.22 2.26
C LYS A 108 -8.82 -5.98 3.77
N GLY A 109 -7.87 -5.16 4.22
CA GLY A 109 -7.64 -4.80 5.61
C GLY A 109 -6.66 -5.73 6.33
N ARG A 110 -6.13 -6.74 5.64
CA ARG A 110 -5.18 -7.68 6.23
C ARG A 110 -3.79 -7.07 6.36
N PHE A 111 -3.23 -7.09 7.57
CA PHE A 111 -1.88 -6.62 7.85
C PHE A 111 -0.81 -7.62 7.40
N GLY A 112 0.33 -7.10 6.98
CA GLY A 112 1.51 -7.85 6.57
C GLY A 112 2.80 -7.09 6.82
N THR A 113 3.91 -7.72 6.43
CA THR A 113 5.25 -7.18 6.56
C THR A 113 6.06 -7.50 5.31
N VAL A 114 6.74 -6.51 4.76
CA VAL A 114 7.64 -6.68 3.60
C VAL A 114 8.87 -7.47 4.04
N LEU A 115 9.13 -8.61 3.42
CA LEU A 115 10.26 -9.48 3.75
C LEU A 115 11.45 -9.30 2.79
N GLY A 116 11.22 -8.80 1.59
CA GLY A 116 12.28 -8.56 0.61
C GLY A 116 11.71 -8.15 -0.74
N PHE A 117 12.58 -8.04 -1.73
CA PHE A 117 12.21 -7.68 -3.10
C PHE A 117 12.88 -8.60 -4.11
N VAL A 118 12.09 -9.24 -4.98
CA VAL A 118 12.58 -10.19 -5.99
C VAL A 118 11.92 -9.97 -7.33
N THR A 119 12.54 -10.45 -8.41
CA THR A 119 11.89 -10.41 -9.73
C THR A 119 10.77 -11.45 -9.80
N HIS A 120 9.82 -11.25 -10.73
CA HIS A 120 8.76 -12.22 -10.98
C HIS A 120 9.32 -13.61 -11.34
N THR A 121 10.34 -13.63 -12.19
CA THR A 121 11.01 -14.87 -12.63
C THR A 121 11.68 -15.63 -11.50
N ASP A 122 12.35 -14.92 -10.57
CA ASP A 122 12.98 -15.58 -9.42
C ASP A 122 11.91 -16.22 -8.51
N TRP A 123 10.81 -15.50 -8.27
CA TRP A 123 9.70 -15.99 -7.46
C TRP A 123 9.00 -17.21 -8.09
N GLU A 124 8.72 -17.19 -9.39
CA GLU A 124 8.12 -18.34 -10.09
C GLU A 124 9.02 -19.58 -10.04
N SER A 125 10.34 -19.40 -10.11
CA SER A 125 11.28 -20.53 -10.12
C SER A 125 11.47 -21.20 -8.76
N ARG A 126 11.38 -20.44 -7.66
CA ARG A 126 11.66 -20.94 -6.29
C ARG A 126 10.40 -21.10 -5.44
N GLY A 127 9.31 -20.43 -5.79
CA GLY A 127 8.04 -20.47 -5.06
C GLY A 127 8.02 -19.59 -3.80
N GLU A 128 7.12 -19.93 -2.87
CA GLU A 128 6.79 -19.10 -1.70
C GLU A 128 7.78 -19.20 -0.53
N ASP A 129 8.75 -20.11 -0.62
CA ASP A 129 9.72 -20.35 0.46
C ASP A 129 10.86 -19.32 0.43
N ILE A 130 10.78 -18.36 1.35
CA ILE A 130 11.77 -17.28 1.49
C ILE A 130 13.16 -17.81 1.85
N SER A 131 13.26 -18.97 2.50
CA SER A 131 14.57 -19.54 2.88
C SER A 131 15.43 -19.93 1.67
N LEU A 132 14.82 -20.01 0.48
CA LEU A 132 15.49 -20.26 -0.80
C LEU A 132 16.12 -18.99 -1.42
N PHE A 133 15.97 -17.83 -0.78
CA PHE A 133 16.55 -16.58 -1.22
C PHE A 133 17.65 -16.13 -0.27
N THR A 134 18.73 -15.63 -0.83
CA THR A 134 19.82 -15.05 -0.04
C THR A 134 19.48 -13.63 0.40
N ASP A 135 20.05 -13.20 1.52
CA ASP A 135 19.90 -11.81 2.02
C ASP A 135 20.30 -10.77 0.96
N MET A 136 21.31 -11.04 0.14
CA MET A 136 21.75 -10.14 -0.94
C MET A 136 20.74 -10.03 -2.08
N GLU A 137 19.92 -11.05 -2.31
CA GLU A 137 18.84 -11.02 -3.30
C GLU A 137 17.64 -10.25 -2.76
N LEU A 138 17.24 -10.55 -1.52
CA LEU A 138 16.05 -9.98 -0.86
C LEU A 138 16.22 -8.50 -0.51
N TYR A 139 17.42 -8.12 -0.08
CA TYR A 139 17.68 -6.78 0.46
C TYR A 139 18.34 -5.89 -0.58
N PRO A 140 17.68 -4.81 -1.02
CA PRO A 140 18.25 -3.89 -1.99
C PRO A 140 19.50 -3.23 -1.40
N THR A 141 20.60 -3.28 -2.15
CA THR A 141 21.88 -2.65 -1.78
C THR A 141 21.91 -1.15 -2.04
N LYS A 142 20.99 -0.64 -2.87
CA LYS A 142 20.86 0.76 -3.24
C LYS A 142 19.39 1.16 -3.37
N ALA A 143 19.12 2.45 -3.12
CA ALA A 143 17.82 3.02 -3.41
C ALA A 143 17.46 2.83 -4.88
N THR A 144 16.27 2.31 -5.16
CA THR A 144 15.85 1.94 -6.51
C THR A 144 14.49 2.54 -6.82
N VAL A 145 14.31 3.02 -8.06
CA VAL A 145 13.04 3.61 -8.52
C VAL A 145 12.61 2.92 -9.81
N PHE A 146 11.45 2.25 -9.78
CA PHE A 146 10.83 1.61 -10.93
C PHE A 146 9.75 2.53 -11.50
N LYS A 147 9.92 2.91 -12.76
CA LYS A 147 8.93 3.70 -13.52
C LYS A 147 8.10 2.86 -14.48
N ASP A 148 8.65 1.73 -14.91
CA ASP A 148 7.96 0.74 -15.73
C ASP A 148 7.72 -0.50 -14.88
N LEU A 149 6.46 -0.71 -14.52
CA LEU A 149 6.02 -1.84 -13.68
C LEU A 149 5.74 -3.10 -14.52
N ILE A 150 6.21 -3.16 -15.77
CA ILE A 150 6.06 -4.32 -16.66
C ILE A 150 7.45 -4.87 -17.04
N ASP A 151 8.52 -4.12 -16.75
CA ASP A 151 9.88 -4.58 -17.03
C ASP A 151 10.23 -5.84 -16.21
N SER A 152 10.81 -6.82 -16.89
CA SER A 152 11.36 -8.06 -16.33
C SER A 152 12.39 -7.83 -15.22
N SER A 153 13.11 -6.71 -15.26
CA SER A 153 14.09 -6.36 -14.22
C SER A 153 13.45 -5.78 -12.95
N THR A 154 12.16 -5.48 -12.99
CA THR A 154 11.42 -4.94 -11.85
C THR A 154 11.36 -5.97 -10.73
N ARG A 155 11.81 -5.55 -9.54
CA ARG A 155 11.69 -6.34 -8.32
C ARG A 155 10.42 -5.93 -7.61
N TYR A 156 9.61 -6.90 -7.20
CA TYR A 156 8.37 -6.71 -6.47
C TYR A 156 8.52 -7.12 -5.01
N PRO A 157 7.74 -6.52 -4.08
CA PRO A 157 7.84 -6.85 -2.67
C PRO A 157 7.25 -8.24 -2.39
N ILE A 158 7.98 -9.04 -1.62
CA ILE A 158 7.46 -10.23 -0.96
C ILE A 158 6.84 -9.77 0.35
N VAL A 159 5.56 -10.07 0.56
CA VAL A 159 4.83 -9.67 1.76
C VAL A 159 4.30 -10.91 2.47
N ARG A 160 4.59 -11.03 3.77
CA ARG A 160 3.96 -12.01 4.65
C ARG A 160 2.80 -11.36 5.35
N PHE A 161 1.59 -11.80 5.02
CA PHE A 161 0.36 -11.39 5.67
C PHE A 161 0.12 -12.20 6.94
N LYS A 162 -0.22 -11.50 8.03
CA LYS A 162 -0.45 -12.08 9.35
C LYS A 162 -1.72 -12.91 9.37
N GLU A 163 -1.75 -13.93 10.21
CA GLU A 163 -2.97 -14.71 10.47
C GLU A 163 -4.08 -13.80 11.02
N ILE A 164 -5.31 -14.01 10.54
CA ILE A 164 -6.51 -13.31 11.03
C ILE A 164 -7.63 -14.32 11.18
N ALA A 165 -8.16 -14.45 12.40
CA ALA A 165 -9.21 -15.39 12.74
C ALA A 165 -8.86 -16.84 12.30
N HIS A 166 -9.53 -17.36 11.28
CA HIS A 166 -9.31 -18.71 10.73
C HIS A 166 -8.43 -18.71 9.47
N LEU A 167 -7.98 -17.54 9.01
CA LEU A 167 -7.15 -17.39 7.82
C LEU A 167 -5.66 -17.45 8.20
N ARG A 168 -4.99 -18.54 7.84
CA ARG A 168 -3.56 -18.78 8.05
C ARG A 168 -2.69 -17.66 7.48
N ALA A 169 -1.53 -17.42 8.08
CA ALA A 169 -0.50 -16.56 7.50
C ALA A 169 -0.11 -17.04 6.09
N ILE A 170 0.10 -16.10 5.17
CA ILE A 170 0.47 -16.40 3.77
C ILE A 170 1.55 -15.43 3.30
N THR A 171 2.48 -15.92 2.51
CA THR A 171 3.56 -15.15 1.91
C THR A 171 3.33 -15.09 0.42
N VAL A 172 3.27 -13.89 -0.16
CA VAL A 172 3.02 -13.72 -1.59
C VAL A 172 3.93 -12.66 -2.20
N LEU A 173 4.21 -12.81 -3.49
CA LEU A 173 4.76 -11.72 -4.31
C LEU A 173 3.64 -10.75 -4.67
N VAL A 174 3.80 -9.48 -4.31
CA VAL A 174 2.78 -8.48 -4.56
C VAL A 174 3.06 -7.76 -5.87
N CYS A 175 2.36 -8.16 -6.92
CA CYS A 175 2.49 -7.58 -8.25
C CYS A 175 1.62 -6.31 -8.44
N PRO A 176 1.89 -5.51 -9.50
CA PRO A 176 1.06 -4.38 -9.89
C PRO A 176 -0.36 -4.80 -10.27
N GLN A 177 -1.33 -3.98 -9.88
CA GLN A 177 -2.73 -4.12 -10.25
C GLN A 177 -3.27 -2.84 -10.88
N ASP A 178 -4.31 -3.02 -11.69
CA ASP A 178 -5.04 -1.93 -12.32
C ASP A 178 -6.17 -1.45 -11.40
N TRP A 179 -6.12 -0.15 -11.10
CA TRP A 179 -7.10 0.60 -10.32
C TRP A 179 -7.95 1.43 -11.28
N GLU A 180 -9.15 0.95 -11.55
CA GLU A 180 -10.08 1.60 -12.45
C GLU A 180 -10.64 2.89 -11.85
N VAL A 181 -10.61 3.95 -12.63
CA VAL A 181 -11.27 5.21 -12.30
C VAL A 181 -12.48 5.38 -13.18
N MET A 182 -13.64 5.45 -12.54
CA MET A 182 -14.93 5.69 -13.20
C MET A 182 -15.31 7.16 -13.09
N ARG A 183 -15.80 7.72 -14.20
CA ARG A 183 -16.44 9.03 -14.23
C ARG A 183 -17.91 8.89 -13.91
N THR A 184 -18.45 9.84 -13.17
CA THR A 184 -19.90 10.02 -12.98
C THR A 184 -20.35 11.27 -13.72
N TRP A 185 -21.30 11.14 -14.63
CA TRP A 185 -21.94 12.29 -15.32
C TRP A 185 -23.35 12.53 -14.76
N GLY A 186 -23.66 13.80 -14.45
CA GLY A 186 -25.00 14.25 -14.01
C GLY A 186 -25.48 13.68 -12.68
N GLU A 187 -26.63 14.17 -12.19
CA GLU A 187 -27.31 13.65 -10.98
C GLU A 187 -27.90 12.24 -11.16
N GLY A 188 -27.76 11.63 -12.34
CA GLY A 188 -28.26 10.30 -12.69
C GLY A 188 -27.15 9.35 -13.16
N GLN A 189 -26.47 8.71 -12.20
CA GLN A 189 -25.82 7.37 -12.22
C GLN A 189 -25.21 6.76 -13.50
N THR A 190 -24.85 7.52 -14.53
CA THR A 190 -24.11 6.94 -15.68
C THR A 190 -22.63 6.95 -15.35
N ARG A 191 -22.08 5.78 -15.02
CA ARG A 191 -20.65 5.57 -14.83
C ARG A 191 -20.01 5.25 -16.17
N SER A 192 -19.18 6.16 -16.69
CA SER A 192 -18.34 5.86 -17.86
C SER A 192 -16.92 5.57 -17.39
N PHE A 193 -16.25 4.62 -18.03
CA PHE A 193 -14.83 4.35 -17.78
C PHE A 193 -14.01 5.62 -18.06
N GLY A 194 -13.07 5.95 -17.18
CA GLY A 194 -12.13 7.07 -17.38
C GLY A 194 -10.72 6.59 -17.70
N GLY A 195 -10.31 5.49 -17.10
CA GLY A 195 -8.96 4.94 -17.26
C GLY A 195 -8.61 4.00 -16.11
N TYR A 196 -7.33 3.61 -16.07
CA TYR A 196 -6.78 2.80 -14.99
C TYR A 196 -5.42 3.34 -14.55
N ARG A 197 -5.15 3.24 -13.25
CA ARG A 197 -3.84 3.45 -12.64
C ARG A 197 -3.25 2.09 -12.32
N ARG A 198 -2.11 1.76 -12.92
CA ARG A 198 -1.34 0.56 -12.56
C ARG A 198 -0.38 0.89 -11.43
N GLN A 199 -0.49 0.19 -10.31
CA GLN A 199 0.38 0.37 -9.15
C GLN A 199 0.52 -0.95 -8.38
N VAL A 200 1.68 -1.19 -7.76
CA VAL A 200 1.90 -2.32 -6.84
C VAL A 200 0.78 -2.36 -5.82
N SER A 201 0.11 -3.50 -5.71
CA SER A 201 -1.04 -3.67 -4.83
C SER A 201 -0.71 -3.21 -3.44
N GLN A 202 -1.33 -2.10 -3.08
CA GLN A 202 -0.90 -1.37 -1.91
C GLN A 202 -1.12 -2.19 -0.66
N CYS A 203 -0.05 -2.18 0.11
CA CYS A 203 -0.04 -2.63 1.47
C CYS A 203 0.39 -1.38 2.30
N TRP A 204 -0.51 -0.74 3.08
CA TRP A 204 -0.21 0.45 3.95
C TRP A 204 0.16 0.17 5.41
#